data_AF-A0A246GAE2-F1
#
_entry.id   AF-A0A246GAE2-F1
#
_cell.length_a   1.000
_cell.length_b   1.000
_cell.length_c   1.000
_cell.angle_alpha   90.00
_cell.angle_beta   90.00
_cell.angle_gamma   90.00
#
_symmetry.space_group_name_H-M   'P 1'
#
loop_
_entity.id
_entity.type
_entity.pdbx_description
1 polymer ?
#
loop_
_entity_poly.entity_id
_entity_poly.type
_entity_poly.pdbx_seq_one_letter_code
_entity_poly.pdbx_strand_id
1 'polypeptide(L)' 'METIKIEFNSSIKEKLMEFLNSFSKTEINIIEEDEQFLKTKKRVQESYEKLKSGKTKTYTLDELDSMLEETISKYENRD' A
#
# COMPACT_ATOMS: atom_id res chain seq x y z
N MET A 1 19.95 -12.79 10.57
CA MET A 1 19.51 -11.51 11.13
C MET A 1 18.04 -11.65 11.48
N GLU A 2 17.63 -11.11 12.60
CA GLU A 2 16.24 -11.07 13.03
C GLU A 2 15.71 -9.65 12.86
N THR A 3 14.42 -9.50 12.53
CA THR A 3 13.79 -8.20 12.28
C THR A 3 12.69 -7.97 13.29
N ILE A 4 12.69 -6.78 13.90
CA ILE A 4 11.66 -6.34 14.84
C ILE A 4 11.00 -5.06 14.32
N LYS A 5 9.70 -4.90 14.62
CA LYS A 5 8.97 -3.63 14.40
C LYS A 5 8.73 -2.98 15.74
N ILE A 6 9.10 -1.71 15.85
CA ILE A 6 8.98 -0.93 17.09
C ILE A 6 7.94 0.16 16.87
N GLU A 7 6.87 0.13 17.65
CA GLU A 7 5.93 1.25 17.77
C GLU A 7 6.40 2.16 18.90
N PHE A 8 6.54 3.46 18.63
CA PHE A 8 7.06 4.43 19.60
C PHE A 8 6.38 5.79 19.43
N ASN A 9 6.36 6.58 20.50
CA ASN A 9 5.85 7.95 20.45
C ASN A 9 6.83 8.85 19.67
N SER A 10 6.31 9.70 18.79
CA SER A 10 7.14 10.65 18.03
C SER A 10 8.03 11.55 18.89
N SER A 11 7.67 11.80 20.15
CA SER A 11 8.47 12.58 21.11
C SER A 11 9.81 11.95 21.47
N ILE A 12 9.96 10.62 21.33
CA ILE A 12 11.21 9.89 21.61
C ILE A 12 11.97 9.51 20.35
N LYS A 13 11.49 9.91 19.16
CA LYS A 13 12.07 9.53 17.86
C LYS A 13 13.55 9.82 17.79
N GLU A 14 13.95 11.04 18.14
CA GLU A 14 15.34 11.49 18.02
C GLU A 14 16.28 10.68 18.93
N LYS A 15 15.91 10.53 20.21
CA LYS A 15 16.67 9.71 21.18
C LYS A 15 16.77 8.24 20.77
N LEU A 16 15.67 7.68 20.23
CA LEU A 16 15.66 6.29 19.77
C LEU A 16 16.57 6.13 18.56
N MET A 17 16.53 7.05 17.60
CA MET A 17 17.41 7.01 16.42
C MET A 17 18.88 7.20 16.81
N GLU A 18 19.20 8.10 17.74
CA GLU A 18 20.56 8.24 18.29
C GLU A 18 21.06 6.93 18.91
N PHE A 19 20.23 6.28 19.71
CA PHE A 19 20.56 4.99 20.32
C PHE A 19 20.78 3.89 19.26
N LEU A 20 19.88 3.77 18.28
CA LEU A 20 20.00 2.76 17.21
C LEU A 20 21.21 3.03 16.31
N ASN A 21 21.53 4.29 16.03
CA ASN A 21 22.71 4.69 15.25
C ASN A 21 24.04 4.51 16.01
N SER A 22 24.01 4.26 17.32
CA SER A 22 25.21 3.94 18.09
C SER A 22 25.79 2.56 17.77
N PHE A 23 24.97 1.68 17.19
CA PHE A 23 25.38 0.34 16.74
C PHE A 23 25.96 0.41 15.33
N SER A 24 26.87 -0.52 15.02
CA SER A 24 27.41 -0.64 13.67
C SER A 24 26.37 -1.22 12.70
N LYS A 25 26.51 -0.93 11.40
CA LYS A 25 25.61 -1.48 10.34
C LYS A 25 25.60 -3.01 10.27
N THR A 26 26.65 -3.65 10.77
CA THR A 26 26.75 -5.12 10.87
C THR A 26 25.95 -5.69 12.04
N GLU A 27 25.68 -4.89 13.07
CA GLU A 27 24.89 -5.28 14.25
C GLU A 27 23.41 -4.91 14.09
N ILE A 28 23.13 -3.70 13.62
CA ILE A 28 21.77 -3.20 13.39
C ILE A 28 21.67 -2.56 12.02
N ASN A 29 20.67 -2.99 11.26
CA ASN A 29 20.28 -2.34 10.01
C ASN A 29 18.90 -1.71 10.18
N ILE A 30 18.84 -0.38 10.11
CA ILE A 30 17.57 0.36 10.14
C ILE A 30 16.92 0.23 8.76
N ILE A 31 15.80 -0.49 8.70
CA ILE A 31 15.03 -0.66 7.47
C ILE A 31 13.92 0.38 7.48
N GLU A 32 14.10 1.44 6.70
CA GLU A 32 13.04 2.41 6.46
C GLU A 32 11.99 1.80 5.51
N GLU A 33 10.70 1.97 5.82
CA GLU A 33 9.64 1.57 4.89
C GLU A 33 9.68 2.53 3.69
N ASP A 34 9.88 1.98 2.49
CA ASP A 34 9.87 2.72 1.22
C ASP A 34 8.57 3.54 1.07
N GLU A 35 8.68 4.77 0.57
CA GLU A 35 7.53 5.63 0.26
C GLU A 35 6.53 4.92 -0.66
N GLN A 36 7.00 4.12 -1.61
CA GLN A 36 6.15 3.34 -2.50
C GLN A 36 5.37 2.26 -1.72
N PHE A 37 6.00 1.63 -0.71
CA PHE A 37 5.33 0.69 0.17
C PHE A 37 4.24 1.37 0.99
N LEU A 38 4.56 2.50 1.64
CA LEU A 38 3.60 3.27 2.43
C LEU A 38 2.40 3.74 1.60
N LYS A 39 2.65 4.24 0.39
CA LYS A 39 1.61 4.66 -0.55
C LYS A 39 0.72 3.50 -0.98
N THR A 40 1.32 2.35 -1.27
CA THR A 40 0.59 1.14 -1.67
C THR A 40 -0.26 0.61 -0.53
N LYS A 41 0.29 0.53 0.68
CA LYS A 41 -0.42 0.13 1.90
C LYS A 41 -1.64 1.01 2.15
N LYS A 42 -1.48 2.34 2.07
CA LYS A 42 -2.59 3.29 2.21
C LYS A 42 -3.66 3.07 1.15
N ARG A 43 -3.29 2.95 -0.13
CA ARG A 43 -4.25 2.72 -1.23
C ARG A 43 -5.05 1.43 -1.05
N VAL A 44 -4.40 0.35 -0.63
CA VAL A 44 -5.06 -0.94 -0.37
C VAL A 44 -6.03 -0.82 0.80
N GLN A 45 -5.62 -0.18 1.90
CA GLN A 45 -6.48 0.04 3.06
C GLN A 45 -7.72 0.87 2.71
N GLU A 46 -7.56 1.98 1.98
CA GLU A 46 -8.68 2.81 1.52
C GLU A 46 -9.63 2.04 0.59
N SER A 47 -9.09 1.19 -0.28
CA SER A 47 -9.89 0.36 -1.18
C SER A 47 -10.69 -0.69 -0.40
N TYR A 48 -10.07 -1.30 0.61
CA TYR A 48 -10.74 -2.25 1.51
C TYR A 48 -11.85 -1.59 2.32
N GLU A 49 -11.61 -0.41 2.89
CA GLU A 49 -12.63 0.33 3.64
C GLU A 49 -13.81 0.73 2.75
N LYS A 50 -13.55 1.17 1.51
CA LYS A 50 -14.59 1.43 0.51
C LYS A 50 -15.40 0.18 0.18
N LEU A 51 -14.75 -0.96 -0.02
CA LEU A 51 -15.43 -2.24 -0.25
C LEU A 51 -16.31 -2.61 0.96
N LYS A 52 -15.75 -2.54 2.18
CA LYS A 52 -16.44 -2.85 3.43
C LYS A 52 -17.62 -1.92 3.71
N SER A 53 -17.59 -0.68 3.23
CA SER A 53 -18.68 0.29 3.40
C SER A 53 -19.99 -0.11 2.69
N GLY A 54 -19.94 -1.09 1.78
CA GLY A 54 -21.09 -1.52 0.97
C GLY A 54 -21.52 -0.51 -0.10
N LYS A 55 -20.82 0.63 -0.22
CA LYS A 55 -21.10 1.67 -1.23
C LYS A 55 -20.41 1.40 -2.58
N THR A 56 -19.61 0.34 -2.66
CA THR A 56 -18.84 -0.01 -3.86
C THR A 56 -19.64 -1.01 -4.69
N LYS A 57 -19.81 -0.73 -5.99
CA LYS A 57 -20.37 -1.71 -6.93
C LYS A 57 -19.33 -2.79 -7.18
N THR A 58 -19.73 -4.04 -7.00
CA THR A 58 -18.97 -5.21 -7.42
C THR A 58 -19.57 -5.75 -8.71
N TYR A 59 -18.71 -6.27 -9.58
CA TYR A 59 -19.13 -6.92 -10.82
C TYR A 59 -18.63 -8.35 -10.79
N THR A 60 -19.42 -9.24 -11.38
CA THR A 60 -18.96 -10.58 -11.77
C THR A 60 -17.98 -10.48 -12.93
N LEU A 61 -17.28 -11.58 -13.22
CA LEU A 61 -16.36 -11.63 -14.36
C LEU A 61 -17.12 -11.41 -15.69
N ASP A 62 -18.29 -12.05 -15.85
CA ASP A 62 -19.11 -11.92 -17.06
C ASP A 62 -19.63 -10.49 -17.29
N GLU A 63 -20.03 -9.80 -16.20
CA GLU A 63 -20.42 -8.39 -16.26
C GLU A 63 -19.24 -7.49 -16.64
N LEU A 64 -18.06 -7.76 -16.07
CA LEU A 64 -16.84 -7.03 -16.39
C LEU A 64 -16.45 -7.22 -17.86
N ASP A 65 -16.46 -8.45 -18.36
CA ASP A 65 -16.13 -8.76 -19.75
C ASP A 65 -17.10 -8.05 -20.70
N SER A 66 -18.41 -8.10 -20.42
CA SER A 66 -19.41 -7.40 -21.22
C SER A 66 -19.18 -5.88 -21.25
N MET A 67 -18.86 -5.27 -20.10
CA MET A 67 -18.57 -3.82 -20.02
C MET A 67 -17.30 -3.44 -20.78
N LEU A 68 -16.27 -4.30 -20.74
CA LEU A 68 -15.01 -4.08 -21.46
C LEU A 68 -15.25 -4.18 -22.97
N GLU A 69 -15.93 -5.22 -23.45
CA GLU A 69 -16.26 -5.41 -24.87
C GLU A 69 -17.11 -4.26 -25.42
N GLU A 70 -18.13 -3.81 -24.66
CA GLU A 70 -18.94 -2.65 -25.04
C GLU A 70 -18.08 -1.38 -25.16
N THR A 71 -17.12 -1.20 -24.25
CA THR A 71 -16.25 -0.03 -24.24
C THR A 71 -15.26 -0.08 -25.40
N ILE A 72 -14.63 -1.22 -25.64
CA ILE A 72 -13.65 -1.41 -26.73
C ILE A 72 -14.35 -1.23 -28.09
N SER A 73 -15.49 -1.89 -28.30
CA SER A 73 -16.28 -1.82 -29.54
C SER A 73 -16.70 -0.39 -29.92
N LYS A 74 -16.88 0.51 -28.94
CA LYS A 74 -17.19 1.93 -29.19
C LYS A 74 -16.05 2.70 -29.87
N TYR A 75 -14.81 2.24 -29.71
CA TYR A 75 -13.63 2.91 -30.25
C TYR A 75 -12.99 2.14 -31.41
N GLU A 76 -13.26 0.85 -31.57
CA GLU A 76 -12.79 0.07 -32.72
C GLU A 76 -13.58 0.36 -34.01
N ASN A 77 -14.86 0.72 -33.92
CA ASN A 77 -15.68 1.06 -35.08
C ASN A 77 -15.55 2.53 -35.53
N ARG A 78 -14.42 3.19 -35.22
CA ARG A 78 -14.14 4.60 -35.54
C ARG A 78 -13.17 4.81 -36.71
N ASP A 79 -12.84 3.76 -37.45
CA ASP A 79 -12.04 3.81 -38.69
C ASP A 79 -12.85 3.34 -39.92
#